data_AF-A0A3D5X825-F1
#
_entry.id   AF-A0A3D5X825-F1
#
_cell.length_a   1.000
_cell.length_b   1.000
_cell.length_c   1.000
_cell.angle_alpha   90.00
_cell.angle_beta   90.00
_cell.angle_gamma   90.00
#
_symmetry.space_group_name_H-M   'P 1'
#
loop_
_entity.id
_entity.type
_entity.pdbx_description
1 polymer ?
#
loop_
_entity_poly.entity_id
_entity_poly.type
_entity_poly.pdbx_seq_one_letter_code
_entity_poly.pdbx_strand_id
1 'polypeptide(L)'
;MLSLAAGGNSFSQSYKYSSIPSYEWVQEHIDSLRVELLVNKTVPSDYECSILAALMLYPDLKNTRIKFKRSALKTTMAALPSVTDMFRLRDKRHYKIIINHKRNKRKSP
;
A
#
# COMPACT_ATOMS: atom_id res chain seq x y z
N MET A 1 -13.57 -37.67 13.35
CA MET A 1 -13.11 -36.46 14.05
C MET A 1 -12.09 -35.75 13.18
N LEU A 2 -12.54 -34.85 12.29
CA LEU A 2 -11.67 -34.10 11.39
C LEU A 2 -11.09 -32.92 12.20
N SER A 3 -9.80 -32.95 12.50
CA SER A 3 -9.13 -31.88 13.24
C SER A 3 -8.90 -30.68 12.32
N LEU A 4 -9.62 -29.59 12.58
CA LEU A 4 -9.43 -28.30 11.91
C LEU A 4 -8.15 -27.67 12.50
N ALA A 5 -7.05 -27.71 11.76
CA ALA A 5 -5.87 -26.93 12.10
C ALA A 5 -6.17 -25.44 11.87
N ALA A 6 -6.58 -24.75 12.93
CA ALA A 6 -6.65 -23.30 12.98
C ALA A 6 -5.22 -22.74 12.94
N GLY A 7 -4.71 -22.47 11.73
CA GLY A 7 -3.47 -21.72 11.52
C GLY A 7 -3.66 -20.26 11.94
N GLY A 8 -3.57 -20.01 13.25
CA GLY A 8 -3.47 -18.68 13.83
C GLY A 8 -2.10 -18.11 13.52
N ASN A 9 -1.96 -17.47 12.35
CA ASN A 9 -0.81 -16.60 12.11
C ASN A 9 -1.02 -15.34 12.94
N SER A 10 -0.38 -15.30 14.11
CA SER A 10 -0.25 -14.09 14.92
C SER A 10 0.41 -13.00 14.08
N PHE A 11 -0.38 -12.02 13.64
CA PHE A 11 0.11 -10.85 12.92
C PHE A 11 0.75 -9.89 13.93
N SER A 12 1.97 -10.22 14.36
CA SER A 12 2.78 -9.34 15.21
C SER A 12 3.52 -8.35 14.31
N GLN A 13 2.97 -7.15 14.15
CA GLN A 13 3.57 -6.11 13.33
C GLN A 13 4.71 -5.44 14.13
N SER A 14 5.96 -5.72 13.80
CA SER A 14 7.10 -4.99 14.36
C SER A 14 7.32 -3.70 13.56
N TYR A 15 6.79 -2.59 14.08
CA TYR A 15 6.98 -1.28 13.46
C TYR A 15 8.44 -0.86 13.59
N LYS A 16 9.16 -0.75 12.47
CA LYS A 16 10.55 -0.24 12.44
C LYS A 16 10.63 1.24 12.81
N TYR A 17 9.55 2.00 12.59
CA TYR A 17 9.46 3.43 12.89
C TYR A 17 8.22 3.72 13.75
N SER A 18 8.42 4.54 14.80
CA SER A 18 7.37 4.90 15.76
C SER A 18 6.46 6.05 15.29
N SER A 19 6.86 6.79 14.26
CA SER A 19 6.14 7.96 13.75
C SER A 19 6.30 8.14 12.24
N ILE A 20 5.33 8.82 11.61
CA ILE A 20 5.38 9.18 10.20
C ILE A 20 6.43 10.29 10.04
N PRO A 21 7.46 10.13 9.18
CA PRO A 21 8.46 11.16 8.97
C PRO A 21 7.86 12.41 8.33
N SER A 22 8.47 13.56 8.60
CA SER A 22 8.11 14.82 7.95
C SER A 22 8.31 14.74 6.43
N TYR A 23 7.53 15.52 5.68
CA TYR A 23 7.65 15.60 4.22
C TYR A 23 9.05 16.00 3.77
N GLU A 24 9.67 16.96 4.45
CA GLU A 24 11.02 17.46 4.14
C GLU A 24 12.07 16.34 4.31
N TRP A 25 11.99 15.60 5.41
CA TRP A 25 12.90 14.48 5.68
C TRP A 25 12.82 13.39 4.61
N VAL A 26 11.61 13.09 4.13
CA VAL A 26 11.39 12.09 3.06
C VAL A 26 11.99 12.57 1.74
N GLN A 27 11.90 13.87 1.43
CA GLN A 27 12.49 14.46 0.23
C GLN A 27 14.02 14.37 0.24
N GLU A 28 14.66 14.66 1.39
CA GLU A 28 16.12 14.56 1.54
C GLU A 28 16.65 13.14 1.30
N HIS A 29 15.86 12.12 1.66
CA HIS A 29 16.25 10.71 1.57
C HIS A 29 15.56 9.97 0.41
N ILE A 30 14.96 10.69 -0.54
CA ILE A 30 14.03 10.12 -1.52
C ILE A 30 14.69 9.02 -2.37
N ASP A 31 15.95 9.21 -2.79
CA ASP A 31 16.62 8.27 -3.68
C ASP A 31 16.96 6.95 -2.96
N SER A 32 17.41 7.02 -1.71
CA SER A 32 17.62 5.82 -0.89
C SER A 32 16.30 5.08 -0.63
N LEU A 33 15.24 5.83 -0.31
CA LEU A 33 13.91 5.26 -0.04
C LEU A 33 13.29 4.62 -1.28
N ARG A 34 13.49 5.19 -2.48
CA ARG A 34 13.05 4.63 -3.75
C ARG A 34 13.66 3.26 -4.00
N VAL A 35 14.99 3.15 -3.86
CA VAL A 35 15.71 1.89 -4.06
C VAL A 35 15.28 0.84 -3.04
N GLU A 36 15.02 1.23 -1.79
CA GLU A 36 14.65 0.29 -0.75
C GLU A 36 13.18 -0.16 -0.84
N LEU A 37 12.24 0.77 -1.00
CA LEU A 37 10.81 0.53 -0.75
C LEU A 37 9.97 0.35 -2.03
N LEU A 38 10.45 0.81 -3.19
CA LEU A 38 9.66 0.82 -4.43
C LEU A 38 9.98 -0.30 -5.42
N VAL A 39 10.90 -1.21 -5.10
CA VAL A 39 11.38 -2.30 -5.99
C VAL A 39 10.26 -3.04 -6.73
N ASN A 40 9.16 -3.36 -6.03
CA ASN A 40 8.04 -4.15 -6.56
C ASN A 40 6.75 -3.32 -6.76
N LYS A 41 6.88 -1.99 -6.88
CA LYS A 41 5.76 -1.07 -6.84
C LYS A 41 5.76 -0.11 -8.02
N THR A 42 4.57 0.26 -8.45
CA THR A 42 4.38 1.33 -9.43
C THR A 42 3.75 2.51 -8.72
N VAL A 43 4.41 3.65 -8.69
CA VAL A 43 4.02 4.82 -7.90
C VAL A 43 3.80 6.04 -8.79
N PRO A 44 2.68 6.78 -8.64
CA PRO A 44 2.50 8.08 -9.28
C PRO A 44 3.35 9.16 -8.59
N SER A 45 4.01 10.01 -9.37
CA SER A 45 4.88 11.11 -8.90
C SER A 45 4.24 11.98 -7.81
N ASP A 46 2.97 12.36 -8.00
CA ASP A 46 2.26 13.31 -7.15
C ASP A 46 2.09 12.84 -5.70
N TYR A 47 2.16 11.53 -5.46
CA TYR A 47 1.95 10.93 -4.14
C TYR A 47 3.18 10.17 -3.65
N GLU A 48 4.31 10.30 -4.33
CA GLU A 48 5.48 9.47 -4.06
C GLU A 48 5.97 9.62 -2.62
N CYS A 49 6.16 10.85 -2.14
CA CYS A 49 6.61 11.09 -0.76
C CYS A 49 5.63 10.54 0.28
N SER A 50 4.32 10.75 0.08
CA SER A 50 3.30 10.22 0.99
C SER A 50 3.29 8.68 0.99
N ILE A 51 3.52 8.06 -0.17
CA ILE A 51 3.59 6.60 -0.30
C ILE A 51 4.85 6.06 0.38
N LEU A 52 6.01 6.71 0.20
CA LEU A 52 7.25 6.33 0.88
C LEU A 52 7.11 6.43 2.40
N ALA A 53 6.56 7.55 2.90
CA ALA A 53 6.29 7.75 4.32
C ALA A 53 5.38 6.65 4.90
N ALA A 54 4.34 6.26 4.15
CA ALA A 54 3.46 5.16 4.56
C ALA A 54 4.19 3.81 4.56
N LEU A 55 5.00 3.51 3.53
CA LEU A 55 5.73 2.23 3.45
C LEU A 55 6.80 2.08 4.53
N MET A 56 7.34 3.19 5.04
CA MET A 56 8.24 3.14 6.21
C MET A 56 7.52 2.59 7.45
N LEU A 57 6.27 3.00 7.69
CA LEU A 57 5.47 2.47 8.81
C LEU A 57 5.11 0.99 8.63
N TYR A 58 5.06 0.50 7.39
CA TYR A 58 4.59 -0.84 7.06
C TYR A 58 5.70 -1.66 6.37
N PRO A 59 6.77 -2.05 7.08
CA PRO A 59 7.93 -2.74 6.50
C PRO A 59 7.56 -4.08 5.85
N ASP A 60 6.51 -4.76 6.35
CA ASP A 60 6.02 -6.02 5.80
C ASP A 60 5.56 -5.90 4.35
N LEU A 61 5.19 -4.69 3.91
CA LEU A 61 4.75 -4.43 2.55
C LEU A 61 5.91 -4.29 1.57
N LYS A 62 7.17 -4.25 2.01
CA LYS A 62 8.36 -4.04 1.15
C LYS A 62 8.40 -5.01 -0.03
N ASN A 63 8.16 -6.30 0.22
CA ASN A 63 8.19 -7.34 -0.81
C ASN A 63 6.85 -7.51 -1.56
N THR A 64 5.77 -6.91 -1.06
CA THR A 64 4.44 -7.03 -1.67
C THR A 64 4.38 -6.24 -2.98
N ARG A 65 3.82 -6.85 -4.03
CA ARG A 65 3.60 -6.19 -5.31
C ARG A 65 2.35 -5.32 -5.27
N ILE A 66 2.55 -4.01 -5.34
CA ILE A 66 1.47 -3.02 -5.24
C ILE A 66 1.54 -2.06 -6.41
N LYS A 67 0.45 -1.94 -7.16
CA LYS A 67 0.30 -0.94 -8.22
C LYS A 67 -0.55 0.22 -7.71
N PHE A 68 0.06 1.38 -7.52
CA PHE A 68 -0.66 2.61 -7.21
C PHE A 68 -1.15 3.24 -8.52
N LYS A 69 -2.45 3.51 -8.61
CA LYS A 69 -3.09 4.09 -9.79
C LYS A 69 -3.95 5.27 -9.40
N ARG A 70 -3.95 6.30 -10.24
CA ARG A 70 -4.95 7.37 -10.20
C ARG A 70 -6.16 7.00 -11.03
N SER A 71 -7.35 7.10 -10.45
CA SER A 71 -8.61 6.90 -11.16
C SER A 71 -9.70 7.78 -10.56
N ALA A 72 -10.81 7.97 -11.26
CA ALA A 72 -12.01 8.51 -10.64
C ALA A 72 -12.63 7.40 -9.78
N LEU A 73 -12.89 7.70 -8.51
CA LEU A 73 -13.64 6.82 -7.60
C LEU A 73 -14.75 7.61 -6.93
N LYS A 74 -15.75 6.91 -6.39
CA LYS A 74 -16.73 7.53 -5.48
C LYS A 74 -16.13 7.76 -4.09
N THR A 75 -15.20 6.92 -3.66
CA THR A 75 -14.47 7.03 -2.40
C THR A 75 -13.15 7.80 -2.59
N THR A 76 -12.46 8.12 -1.49
CA THR A 76 -11.14 8.77 -1.53
C THR A 76 -10.05 7.82 -2.06
N MET A 77 -10.09 6.56 -1.61
CA MET A 77 -9.12 5.54 -1.98
C MET A 77 -9.80 4.16 -1.98
N ALA A 78 -9.24 3.20 -2.72
CA ALA A 78 -9.63 1.79 -2.67
C ALA A 78 -8.39 0.89 -2.77
N ALA A 79 -8.29 -0.11 -1.89
CA ALA A 79 -7.26 -1.15 -1.94
C ALA A 79 -7.92 -2.48 -2.30
N LEU A 80 -7.53 -3.05 -3.44
CA LEU A 80 -8.16 -4.24 -4.02
C LEU A 80 -7.10 -5.22 -4.52
N PRO A 81 -7.26 -6.54 -4.36
CA PRO A 81 -6.45 -7.50 -5.11
C PRO A 81 -6.77 -7.41 -6.60
N SER A 82 -5.82 -7.79 -7.46
CA SER A 82 -6.11 -7.95 -8.89
C SER A 82 -7.13 -9.09 -9.08
N VAL A 83 -8.07 -8.93 -10.01
CA VAL A 83 -9.15 -9.90 -10.28
C VAL A 83 -8.58 -11.28 -10.64
N THR A 84 -7.43 -11.32 -11.32
CA THR A 84 -6.70 -12.54 -11.69
C THR A 84 -6.00 -13.24 -10.51
N ASP A 85 -5.89 -12.57 -9.37
CA ASP A 85 -5.11 -13.04 -8.22
C ASP A 85 -5.97 -13.59 -7.09
N MET A 86 -7.29 -13.63 -7.27
CA MET A 86 -8.22 -14.17 -6.28
C MET A 86 -7.97 -15.67 -6.02
N PHE A 87 -7.47 -16.40 -7.03
CA PHE A 87 -7.07 -17.81 -6.94
C PHE A 87 -5.58 -18.03 -6.61
N ARG A 88 -4.80 -16.95 -6.39
CA ARG A 88 -3.37 -17.07 -6.04
C ARG A 88 -3.18 -17.17 -4.53
N LEU A 89 -2.14 -17.92 -4.15
CA LEU A 89 -1.59 -17.96 -2.79
C LEU A 89 -1.34 -16.52 -2.30
N ARG A 90 -1.61 -16.27 -1.01
CA ARG A 90 -1.59 -14.93 -0.40
C ARG A 90 -0.32 -14.12 -0.73
N ASP A 91 0.83 -14.79 -0.70
CA ASP A 91 2.15 -14.21 -0.95
C ASP A 91 2.41 -13.83 -2.42
N LYS A 92 1.65 -14.43 -3.36
CA LYS A 92 1.78 -14.17 -4.81
C LYS A 92 0.72 -13.22 -5.36
N ARG A 93 -0.09 -12.62 -4.50
CA ARG A 93 -1.16 -11.68 -4.89
C ARG A 93 -0.58 -10.32 -5.25
N HIS A 94 -1.05 -9.75 -6.35
CA HIS A 94 -0.81 -8.35 -6.68
C HIS A 94 -1.97 -7.52 -6.16
N TYR A 95 -1.63 -6.41 -5.52
CA TYR A 95 -2.60 -5.43 -5.04
C TYR A 95 -2.60 -4.21 -5.93
N LYS A 96 -3.76 -3.57 -6.01
CA LYS A 96 -3.95 -2.28 -6.65
C LYS A 96 -4.50 -1.31 -5.63
N ILE A 97 -3.81 -0.20 -5.44
CA ILE A 97 -4.27 0.91 -4.63
C ILE A 97 -4.68 2.02 -5.59
N ILE A 98 -5.97 2.34 -5.58
CA ILE A 98 -6.54 3.35 -6.46
C ILE A 98 -6.80 4.60 -5.63
N ILE A 99 -6.15 5.70 -6.00
CA ILE A 99 -6.29 7.02 -5.37
C ILE A 99 -7.22 7.86 -6.24
N ASN A 100 -8.26 8.42 -5.61
CA ASN A 100 -9.18 9.29 -6.32
C ASN A 100 -8.50 10.62 -6.64
N HIS A 101 -8.51 11.00 -7.92
CA HIS A 101 -7.97 12.30 -8.35
C HIS A 101 -9.06 13.29 -8.78
N LYS A 102 -10.35 12.90 -8.76
CA LYS A 102 -11.46 13.79 -9.09
C LYS A 102 -12.16 14.27 -7.84
N ARG A 103 -12.55 15.55 -7.82
CA ARG A 103 -13.41 16.10 -6.77
C ARG A 103 -14.77 15.40 -6.81
N ASN A 104 -15.12 14.72 -5.73
CA ASN A 104 -16.44 14.12 -5.59
C ASN A 104 -17.49 15.23 -5.62
N LYS A 105 -18.41 15.18 -6.58
CA LYS A 105 -19.62 15.99 -6.55
C LYS A 105 -20.46 15.44 -5.40
N ARG A 106 -20.43 16.09 -4.24
CA ARG A 106 -21.41 15.82 -3.19
C ARG A 106 -22.79 16.05 -3.82
N LYS A 107 -23.71 15.10 -3.67
CA LYS A 107 -25.13 15.46 -3.81
C LYS A 107 -25.42 16.38 -2.62
N SER A 108 -25.74 17.64 -2.89
CA SER A 108 -26.29 18.52 -1.88
C SER A 108 -27.53 17.83 -1.29
N PRO A 109 -27.69 17.82 0.05
CA PRO A 109 -28.87 17.24 0.68
C PRO A 109 -30.15 17.93 0.21
#